data_AF-A0A8J8A9V4-F1
#
_entry.id   AF-A0A8J8A9V4-F1
#
_cell.length_a   1.000
_cell.length_b   1.000
_cell.length_c   1.000
_cell.angle_alpha   90.00
_cell.angle_beta   90.00
_cell.angle_gamma   90.00
#
_symmetry.space_group_name_H-M   'P 1'
#
loop_
_entity.id
_entity.type
_entity.pdbx_description
1 polymer ?
#
loop_
_entity_poly.entity_id
_entity_poly.type
_entity_poly.pdbx_seq_one_letter_code
_entity_poly.pdbx_strand_id
1 'polypeptide(L)'
;MKGSKKPKLHFFIFLLIALVVIATLSIPYFREKGTPIYNNQTLGPQECGQECRLTIHSKQPENALIGGWIDKRITEVTNGSEITLDDWFVVYPHMNLTSPPEGWNAYLIHWPEKFNLTVPCSMGGFTMALVGRESGQSFYQAVLRNETPTKHARDCWGEGNGRWLELPPGKAYFAVQYIPTANATWKLTVLTPTRTWTDFRDYHIFFETPVKLEATCTCPIETLVERFEASIKAQGFEETELWTVPRENDCFKPLSIKLYRRGDEYLYVEFARVKGLDLVRVLMVLGEDEGVVKAYAEAFSAGNVEG
;
A
#
# COMPACT_ATOMS: atom_id res chain seq x y z
N MET A 1 -44.00 -25.94 -57.08
CA MET A 1 -44.00 -25.74 -55.62
C MET A 1 -42.56 -25.76 -55.10
N LYS A 2 -42.16 -24.66 -54.45
CA LYS A 2 -41.05 -24.46 -53.48
C LYS A 2 -39.76 -25.27 -53.74
N GLY A 3 -38.69 -24.69 -54.27
CA GLY A 3 -38.02 -23.51 -53.71
C GLY A 3 -37.00 -23.95 -52.65
N SER A 4 -35.89 -24.52 -53.10
CA SER A 4 -34.74 -24.92 -52.27
C SER A 4 -34.18 -23.70 -51.53
N LYS A 5 -34.34 -23.67 -50.21
CA LYS A 5 -33.55 -22.80 -49.33
C LYS A 5 -32.89 -23.70 -48.30
N LYS A 6 -31.58 -23.89 -48.41
CA LYS A 6 -30.72 -24.32 -47.31
C LYS A 6 -30.19 -23.06 -46.61
N PRO A 7 -30.77 -22.58 -45.49
CA PRO A 7 -30.19 -21.49 -44.72
C PRO A 7 -29.43 -22.00 -43.49
N LYS A 8 -28.98 -23.26 -43.46
CA LYS A 8 -28.40 -23.85 -42.24
C LYS A 8 -26.89 -23.69 -42.12
N LEU A 9 -26.15 -23.57 -43.22
CA LEU A 9 -24.68 -23.50 -43.16
C LEU A 9 -24.16 -22.09 -42.86
N HIS A 10 -24.71 -21.06 -43.52
CA HIS A 10 -24.30 -19.67 -43.27
C HIS A 10 -24.69 -19.16 -41.89
N PHE A 11 -25.83 -19.60 -41.35
CA PHE A 11 -26.23 -19.27 -39.98
C PHE A 11 -25.31 -19.93 -38.94
N PHE A 12 -24.89 -21.18 -39.18
CA PHE A 12 -23.91 -21.86 -38.31
C PHE A 12 -22.55 -21.19 -38.34
N ILE A 13 -22.07 -20.77 -39.52
CA ILE A 13 -20.79 -20.07 -39.66
C ILE A 13 -20.84 -18.71 -38.95
N PHE A 14 -21.95 -17.97 -39.08
CA PHE A 14 -22.11 -16.70 -38.36
C PHE A 14 -22.16 -16.89 -36.83
N LEU A 15 -22.82 -17.94 -36.35
CA LEU A 15 -22.87 -18.25 -34.92
C LEU A 15 -21.49 -18.66 -34.39
N LEU A 16 -20.70 -19.39 -35.18
CA LEU A 16 -19.35 -19.79 -34.82
C LEU A 16 -18.41 -18.59 -34.77
N ILE A 17 -18.51 -17.68 -35.73
CA ILE A 17 -17.72 -16.43 -35.75
C ILE A 17 -18.12 -15.55 -34.56
N ALA A 18 -19.42 -15.41 -34.26
CA ALA A 18 -19.88 -14.65 -33.11
C ALA A 18 -19.39 -15.27 -31.78
N LEU A 19 -19.41 -16.60 -31.65
CA LEU A 19 -18.88 -17.30 -30.46
C LEU A 19 -17.36 -17.17 -30.32
N VAL A 20 -16.61 -17.20 -31.43
CA VAL A 20 -15.16 -16.95 -31.42
C VAL A 20 -14.86 -15.50 -31.05
N VAL A 21 -15.60 -14.54 -31.60
CA VAL A 21 -15.44 -13.11 -31.29
C VAL A 21 -15.78 -12.81 -29.83
N ILE A 22 -16.86 -13.41 -29.29
CA ILE A 22 -17.23 -13.29 -27.88
C ILE A 22 -16.18 -14.00 -26.99
N ALA A 23 -15.65 -15.15 -27.39
CA ALA A 23 -14.58 -15.81 -26.65
C ALA A 23 -13.26 -15.01 -26.69
N THR A 24 -12.95 -14.29 -27.78
CA THR A 24 -11.77 -13.42 -27.85
C THR A 24 -11.96 -12.08 -27.14
N LEU A 25 -13.19 -11.56 -27.04
CA LEU A 25 -13.50 -10.30 -26.35
C LEU A 25 -13.79 -10.48 -24.84
N SER A 26 -14.12 -11.71 -24.41
CA SER A 26 -14.46 -12.02 -23.01
C SER A 26 -13.32 -12.66 -22.22
N ILE A 27 -12.09 -12.67 -22.76
CA ILE A 27 -10.88 -13.06 -22.04
C ILE A 27 -10.03 -11.81 -21.79
N PRO A 28 -10.26 -11.06 -20.71
CA PRO A 28 -9.19 -10.53 -19.89
C PRO A 28 -8.95 -11.54 -18.76
N TYR A 29 -8.65 -12.80 -19.10
CA TYR A 29 -8.05 -13.72 -18.15
C TYR A 29 -6.55 -13.42 -18.14
N PHE A 30 -6.21 -12.30 -17.50
CA PHE A 30 -4.86 -12.00 -17.06
C PHE A 30 -4.48 -13.03 -15.99
N ARG A 31 -4.13 -14.24 -16.42
CA ARG A 31 -3.30 -15.15 -15.63
C ARG A 31 -1.86 -14.72 -15.89
N GLU A 32 -1.48 -13.59 -15.31
CA GLU A 32 -0.06 -13.29 -15.09
C GLU A 32 0.45 -14.42 -14.20
N LYS A 33 1.08 -15.43 -14.81
CA LYS A 33 2.10 -16.21 -14.11
C LYS A 33 3.20 -15.20 -13.80
N GLY A 34 3.08 -14.52 -12.67
CA GLY A 34 4.20 -13.79 -12.08
C GLY A 34 5.29 -14.82 -11.80
N THR A 35 6.25 -14.91 -12.70
CA THR A 35 7.58 -15.39 -12.34
C THR A 35 8.06 -14.50 -11.20
N PRO A 36 8.47 -15.06 -10.04
CA PRO A 36 9.07 -14.25 -8.98
C PRO A 36 10.30 -13.59 -9.57
N ILE A 37 10.23 -12.27 -9.76
CA ILE A 37 11.40 -11.47 -10.08
C ILE A 37 12.17 -11.35 -8.78
N TYR A 38 13.24 -12.13 -8.64
CA TYR A 38 14.25 -11.88 -7.63
C TYR A 38 14.94 -10.56 -8.00
N ASN A 39 14.53 -9.46 -7.37
CA ASN A 39 15.16 -8.16 -7.54
C ASN A 39 16.56 -8.19 -6.94
N ASN A 40 17.55 -8.52 -7.76
CA ASN A 40 18.94 -8.14 -7.52
C ASN A 40 19.10 -6.65 -7.86
N GLN A 41 18.65 -5.75 -6.98
CA GLN A 41 19.01 -4.34 -7.09
C GLN A 41 20.47 -4.17 -6.69
N THR A 42 21.35 -4.17 -7.70
CA THR A 42 22.67 -3.58 -7.57
C THR A 42 22.51 -2.10 -7.94
N LEU A 43 22.43 -1.22 -6.95
CA LEU A 43 22.42 0.23 -7.19
C LEU A 43 23.81 0.65 -7.67
N GLY A 44 23.98 0.74 -8.98
CA GLY A 44 25.17 1.30 -9.63
C GLY A 44 25.18 2.82 -9.52
N PRO A 45 26.35 3.46 -9.34
CA PRO A 45 26.45 4.90 -9.18
C PRO A 45 26.34 5.58 -10.55
N GLN A 46 25.34 6.44 -10.74
CA GLN A 46 25.38 7.47 -11.78
C GLN A 46 25.17 8.84 -11.15
N GLU A 47 26.14 9.71 -11.40
CA GLU A 47 26.30 11.04 -10.82
C GLU A 47 25.37 12.06 -11.51
N CYS A 48 24.56 12.79 -10.72
CA CYS A 48 24.37 14.24 -10.81
C CYS A 48 23.41 14.74 -9.69
N GLY A 49 23.91 15.60 -8.78
CA GLY A 49 23.12 16.49 -7.93
C GLY A 49 22.37 15.87 -6.74
N GLN A 50 23.07 15.70 -5.59
CA GLN A 50 22.49 15.35 -4.27
C GLN A 50 21.27 14.42 -4.33
N GLU A 51 21.43 13.16 -4.78
CA GLU A 51 20.33 12.18 -4.72
C GLU A 51 19.93 11.90 -3.27
N CYS A 52 18.62 11.80 -2.99
CA CYS A 52 18.15 11.35 -1.68
C CYS A 52 18.61 9.90 -1.49
N ARG A 53 19.49 9.64 -0.51
CA ARG A 53 20.09 8.32 -0.32
C ARG A 53 19.72 7.74 1.03
N LEU A 54 19.19 6.52 1.02
CA LEU A 54 19.14 5.68 2.22
C LEU A 54 20.56 5.17 2.49
N THR A 55 21.12 5.52 3.63
CA THR A 55 22.40 4.96 4.08
C THR A 55 22.12 3.92 5.14
N ILE A 56 22.59 2.69 4.92
CA ILE A 56 22.52 1.60 5.89
C ILE A 56 23.93 1.46 6.51
N HIS A 57 24.05 1.70 7.81
CA HIS A 57 25.32 1.74 8.53
C HIS A 57 25.74 0.37 9.08
N SER A 58 24.79 -0.55 9.25
CA SER A 58 25.02 -1.92 9.72
C SER A 58 25.23 -2.91 8.56
N LYS A 59 26.00 -3.99 8.78
CA LYS A 59 26.01 -5.14 7.85
C LYS A 59 24.60 -5.73 7.79
N GLN A 60 23.98 -5.74 6.61
CA GLN A 60 22.70 -6.42 6.42
C GLN A 60 22.87 -7.92 6.72
N PRO A 61 21.84 -8.60 7.28
CA PRO A 61 21.82 -10.05 7.31
C PRO A 61 21.98 -10.60 5.89
N GLU A 62 22.79 -11.66 5.73
CA GLU A 62 22.81 -12.41 4.47
C GLU A 62 21.37 -12.84 4.15
N ASN A 63 20.86 -12.41 2.98
CA ASN A 63 19.51 -12.68 2.46
C ASN A 63 18.36 -11.76 2.89
N ALA A 64 18.62 -10.60 3.52
CA ALA A 64 17.58 -9.58 3.70
C ALA A 64 17.30 -8.85 2.38
N LEU A 65 16.35 -9.36 1.57
CA LEU A 65 15.81 -8.61 0.44
C LEU A 65 14.92 -7.49 1.00
N ILE A 66 15.35 -6.24 0.83
CA ILE A 66 14.55 -5.07 1.15
C ILE A 66 13.48 -4.92 0.09
N GLY A 67 12.28 -5.43 0.34
CA GLY A 67 11.18 -5.42 -0.62
C GLY A 67 9.93 -6.09 -0.07
N GLY A 68 8.87 -5.31 0.12
CA GLY A 68 7.53 -5.84 0.40
C GLY A 68 7.28 -6.22 1.85
N TRP A 69 6.95 -5.25 2.68
CA TRP A 69 6.93 -5.42 4.13
C TRP A 69 5.55 -5.16 4.67
N ILE A 70 4.84 -6.17 5.14
CA ILE A 70 3.95 -5.88 6.28
C ILE A 70 4.90 -5.87 7.47
N ASP A 71 4.90 -4.84 8.29
CA ASP A 71 5.02 -5.10 9.70
C ASP A 71 4.12 -4.12 10.41
N LYS A 72 3.38 -4.72 11.34
CA LYS A 72 2.60 -4.02 12.32
C LYS A 72 3.51 -3.27 13.27
N ARG A 73 4.84 -3.46 13.31
CA ARG A 73 5.74 -2.89 14.33
C ARG A 73 7.01 -2.26 13.75
N ILE A 74 7.25 -1.01 14.12
CA ILE A 74 8.49 -0.31 13.79
C ILE A 74 9.06 0.28 15.06
N THR A 75 10.18 -0.24 15.53
CA THR A 75 10.80 0.21 16.77
C THR A 75 12.05 1.02 16.47
N GLU A 76 12.07 2.27 16.92
CA GLU A 76 13.28 3.06 16.99
C GLU A 76 14.00 2.78 18.32
N VAL A 77 15.30 2.58 18.24
CA VAL A 77 16.19 2.35 19.38
C VAL A 77 17.17 3.51 19.47
N THR A 78 16.96 4.39 20.45
CA THR A 78 17.78 5.60 20.63
C THR A 78 18.22 5.74 22.08
N ASN A 79 19.53 5.74 22.32
CA ASN A 79 20.15 5.92 23.65
C ASN A 79 19.56 5.03 24.78
N GLY A 80 19.24 3.78 24.45
CA GLY A 80 18.67 2.81 25.41
C GLY A 80 17.16 2.95 25.66
N SER A 81 16.48 3.86 24.96
CA SER A 81 15.02 3.91 24.87
C SER A 81 14.53 3.22 23.59
N GLU A 82 13.36 2.58 23.69
CA GLU A 82 12.73 1.88 22.57
C GLU A 82 11.27 2.34 22.46
N ILE A 83 10.94 2.94 21.31
CA ILE A 83 9.58 3.36 21.00
C ILE A 83 9.14 2.61 19.76
N THR A 84 7.99 1.94 19.84
CA THR A 84 7.40 1.15 18.76
C THR A 84 6.17 1.87 18.22
N LEU A 85 6.13 2.10 16.91
CA LEU A 85 4.88 2.31 16.19
C LEU A 85 4.27 0.95 15.86
N ASP A 86 3.14 0.62 16.48
CA ASP A 86 2.28 -0.41 15.98
C ASP A 86 1.38 0.19 14.87
N ASP A 87 1.46 -0.25 13.61
CA ASP A 87 0.61 0.24 12.50
C ASP A 87 -0.16 -0.93 11.86
N TRP A 88 -1.34 -1.21 12.40
CA TRP A 88 -2.14 -2.40 12.07
C TRP A 88 -3.37 -2.05 11.24
N PHE A 89 -3.53 -2.69 10.09
CA PHE A 89 -4.77 -2.67 9.34
C PHE A 89 -5.22 -4.08 8.94
N VAL A 90 -6.53 -4.26 8.78
CA VAL A 90 -7.16 -5.47 8.23
C VAL A 90 -8.36 -5.04 7.40
N VAL A 91 -8.63 -5.76 6.32
CA VAL A 91 -9.89 -5.67 5.59
C VAL A 91 -10.67 -6.96 5.81
N TYR A 92 -11.90 -6.82 6.28
CA TYR A 92 -12.89 -7.86 6.49
C TYR A 92 -13.95 -7.76 5.40
N PRO A 93 -14.12 -8.76 4.53
CA PRO A 93 -15.36 -8.87 3.77
C PRO A 93 -16.55 -8.94 4.73
N HIS A 94 -17.74 -8.51 4.29
CA HIS A 94 -18.98 -8.85 4.99
C HIS A 94 -19.15 -10.38 4.96
N MET A 95 -18.68 -11.04 6.01
CA MET A 95 -18.71 -12.50 6.10
C MET A 95 -20.04 -12.94 6.68
N ASN A 96 -20.81 -13.72 5.92
CA ASN A 96 -21.71 -14.67 6.56
C ASN A 96 -20.83 -15.81 7.11
N LEU A 97 -20.78 -16.00 8.43
CA LEU A 97 -19.93 -17.02 9.11
C LEU A 97 -20.13 -18.45 8.57
N THR A 98 -21.20 -18.67 7.82
CA THR A 98 -21.59 -19.96 7.24
C THR A 98 -21.23 -20.13 5.76
N SER A 99 -20.75 -19.09 5.07
CA SER A 99 -20.44 -19.12 3.64
C SER A 99 -18.98 -18.75 3.35
N PRO A 100 -18.40 -19.17 2.20
CA PRO A 100 -17.17 -18.57 1.70
C PRO A 100 -17.27 -17.03 1.66
N PRO A 101 -16.23 -16.26 2.05
CA PRO A 101 -16.16 -14.84 1.77
C PRO A 101 -16.09 -14.75 0.26
N GLU A 102 -17.21 -14.42 -0.33
CA GLU A 102 -17.29 -14.08 -1.72
C GLU A 102 -17.05 -12.57 -1.80
N GLY A 103 -16.19 -12.15 -2.73
CA GLY A 103 -16.12 -10.77 -3.12
C GLY A 103 -14.88 -9.99 -2.71
N TRP A 104 -14.03 -10.43 -1.79
CA TRP A 104 -12.81 -9.68 -1.43
C TRP A 104 -11.52 -10.47 -1.62
N ASN A 105 -10.58 -9.91 -2.36
CA ASN A 105 -9.24 -10.46 -2.53
C ASN A 105 -8.17 -9.38 -2.32
N ALA A 106 -7.10 -9.73 -1.60
CA ALA A 106 -5.86 -8.96 -1.59
C ALA A 106 -4.80 -9.68 -2.42
N TYR A 107 -4.19 -8.94 -3.35
CA TYR A 107 -3.03 -9.37 -4.11
C TYR A 107 -1.80 -8.66 -3.60
N LEU A 108 -0.78 -9.42 -3.22
CA LEU A 108 0.46 -8.88 -2.67
C LEU A 108 1.37 -8.51 -3.84
N ILE A 109 1.45 -7.21 -4.13
CA ILE A 109 2.14 -6.68 -5.30
C ILE A 109 2.91 -5.42 -4.95
N HIS A 110 4.10 -5.24 -5.52
CA HIS A 110 4.90 -4.01 -5.40
C HIS A 110 4.52 -3.02 -6.49
N TRP A 111 3.32 -2.44 -6.36
CA TRP A 111 2.80 -1.53 -7.37
C TRP A 111 3.58 -0.21 -7.50
N PRO A 112 4.15 0.41 -6.45
CA PRO A 112 4.87 1.67 -6.62
C PRO A 112 5.99 1.57 -7.67
N GLU A 113 6.76 0.48 -7.67
CA GLU A 113 7.78 0.22 -8.69
C GLU A 113 7.17 0.02 -10.09
N LYS A 114 6.09 -0.76 -10.19
CA LYS A 114 5.38 -1.01 -11.47
C LYS A 114 4.88 0.28 -12.13
N PHE A 115 4.57 1.29 -11.33
CA PHE A 115 4.05 2.58 -11.79
C PHE A 115 5.08 3.72 -11.73
N ASN A 116 6.36 3.43 -11.46
CA ASN A 116 7.42 4.43 -11.29
C ASN A 116 7.12 5.50 -10.22
N LEU A 117 6.41 5.10 -9.16
CA LEU A 117 6.01 5.90 -8.01
C LEU A 117 6.73 5.44 -6.73
N THR A 118 8.02 5.10 -6.85
CA THR A 118 8.84 4.68 -5.72
C THR A 118 9.22 5.88 -4.85
N VAL A 119 8.93 5.79 -3.56
CA VAL A 119 9.28 6.83 -2.60
C VAL A 119 10.78 6.74 -2.28
N PRO A 120 11.57 7.81 -2.49
CA PRO A 120 12.99 7.80 -2.13
C PRO A 120 13.19 7.55 -0.63
N CYS A 121 14.35 7.00 -0.26
CA CYS A 121 14.73 6.74 1.14
C CYS A 121 13.79 5.83 1.95
N SER A 122 12.83 5.14 1.31
CA SER A 122 11.97 4.19 2.01
C SER A 122 12.79 3.03 2.57
N MET A 123 12.70 2.79 3.88
CA MET A 123 13.20 1.57 4.53
C MET A 123 12.33 0.36 4.21
N GLY A 124 11.14 0.60 3.67
CA GLY A 124 10.13 -0.43 3.50
C GLY A 124 8.76 0.01 3.92
N GLY A 125 7.89 -0.98 4.09
CA GLY A 125 6.47 -0.82 4.28
C GLY A 125 5.68 -1.69 3.30
N PHE A 126 4.37 -1.52 3.31
CA PHE A 126 3.42 -2.44 2.79
C PHE A 126 2.85 -2.02 1.44
N THR A 127 2.57 -2.99 0.56
CA THR A 127 1.94 -2.75 -0.75
C THR A 127 0.99 -3.89 -1.13
N MET A 128 -0.24 -3.57 -1.55
CA MET A 128 -1.22 -4.55 -2.06
C MET A 128 -2.14 -3.94 -3.12
N ALA A 129 -2.79 -4.78 -3.90
CA ALA A 129 -4.05 -4.45 -4.57
C ALA A 129 -5.21 -5.14 -3.84
N LEU A 130 -6.21 -4.36 -3.47
CA LEU A 130 -7.46 -4.83 -2.89
C LEU A 130 -8.52 -4.79 -3.98
N VAL A 131 -9.28 -5.88 -4.08
CA VAL A 131 -10.39 -6.01 -5.04
C VAL A 131 -11.62 -6.50 -4.30
N GLY A 132 -12.57 -5.59 -4.11
CA GLY A 132 -13.90 -5.83 -3.55
C GLY A 132 -14.94 -5.89 -4.68
N ARG A 133 -15.76 -6.95 -4.73
CA ARG A 133 -16.95 -7.05 -5.60
C ARG A 133 -18.20 -6.53 -4.91
N GLU A 134 -18.17 -6.50 -3.58
CA GLU A 134 -19.21 -5.99 -2.70
C GLU A 134 -18.56 -5.04 -1.68
N SER A 135 -19.37 -4.34 -0.89
CA SER A 135 -18.83 -3.56 0.23
C SER A 135 -18.17 -4.49 1.27
N GLY A 136 -17.34 -3.93 2.13
CA GLY A 136 -16.68 -4.64 3.22
C GLY A 136 -16.34 -3.68 4.35
N GLN A 137 -15.73 -4.18 5.41
CA GLN A 137 -15.28 -3.37 6.54
C GLN A 137 -13.76 -3.39 6.64
N SER A 138 -13.14 -2.25 6.84
CA SER A 138 -11.75 -2.19 7.28
C SER A 138 -11.66 -1.92 8.77
N PHE A 139 -10.65 -2.50 9.39
CA PHE A 139 -10.15 -2.12 10.70
C PHE A 139 -8.79 -1.47 10.54
N TYR A 140 -8.61 -0.31 11.17
CA TYR A 140 -7.32 0.36 11.24
C TYR A 140 -6.98 0.79 12.66
N GLN A 141 -5.79 0.46 13.15
CA GLN A 141 -5.29 0.89 14.44
C GLN A 141 -3.80 1.18 14.36
N ALA A 142 -3.42 2.33 14.89
CA ALA A 142 -2.05 2.72 15.11
C ALA A 142 -1.88 3.05 16.58
N VAL A 143 -0.75 2.64 17.16
CA VAL A 143 -0.43 2.82 18.57
C VAL A 143 1.06 3.13 18.72
N LEU A 144 1.41 4.11 19.56
CA LEU A 144 2.79 4.30 19.99
C LEU A 144 3.00 3.62 21.34
N ARG A 145 3.95 2.69 21.42
CA ARG A 145 4.32 2.00 22.65
C ARG A 145 5.73 2.38 23.06
N ASN A 146 5.89 2.73 24.34
CA ASN A 146 7.21 2.78 24.94
C ASN A 146 7.54 1.40 25.53
N GLU A 147 8.57 0.73 25.00
CA GLU A 147 8.94 -0.63 25.41
C GLU A 147 9.75 -0.61 26.72
N THR A 148 10.44 0.50 27.02
CA THR A 148 11.42 0.55 28.12
C THR A 148 10.75 0.68 29.50
N PRO A 149 9.81 1.60 29.77
CA PRO A 149 8.74 1.37 30.71
C PRO A 149 7.50 0.95 29.93
N THR A 150 7.04 -0.30 30.11
CA THR A 150 5.82 -0.92 29.52
C THR A 150 4.51 -0.21 29.91
N LYS A 151 4.58 1.05 30.35
CA LYS A 151 3.57 1.74 31.15
C LYS A 151 2.58 2.56 30.32
N HIS A 152 2.87 2.92 29.07
CA HIS A 152 1.98 3.79 28.29
C HIS A 152 1.99 3.43 26.80
N ALA A 153 0.93 2.74 26.36
CA ALA A 153 0.52 2.75 24.97
C ALA A 153 -0.32 4.02 24.73
N ARG A 154 -0.04 4.73 23.63
CA ARG A 154 -0.84 5.87 23.18
C ARG A 154 -1.54 5.48 21.90
N ASP A 155 -2.86 5.30 21.96
CA ASP A 155 -3.69 5.15 20.76
C ASP A 155 -3.71 6.44 19.96
N CYS A 156 -3.67 6.34 18.64
CA CYS A 156 -3.57 7.53 17.78
C CYS A 156 -4.90 8.30 17.63
N TRP A 157 -6.04 7.71 17.99
CA TRP A 157 -7.38 8.31 17.85
C TRP A 157 -8.24 8.26 19.13
N GLY A 158 -7.64 8.03 20.30
CA GLY A 158 -8.38 7.87 21.57
C GLY A 158 -9.04 6.49 21.73
N GLU A 159 -9.33 6.13 22.98
CA GLU A 159 -9.90 4.85 23.48
C GLU A 159 -9.86 3.62 22.53
N GLY A 160 -8.69 2.98 22.41
CA GLY A 160 -8.48 1.51 22.35
C GLY A 160 -9.10 0.65 21.23
N ASN A 161 -10.03 1.16 20.42
CA ASN A 161 -10.92 0.32 19.61
C ASN A 161 -10.64 0.35 18.10
N GLY A 162 -9.56 1.02 17.68
CA GLY A 162 -9.27 1.25 16.25
C GLY A 162 -10.42 1.95 15.52
N ARG A 163 -10.29 2.06 14.20
CA ARG A 163 -11.30 2.65 13.32
C ARG A 163 -11.89 1.55 12.45
N TRP A 164 -13.20 1.34 12.60
CA TRP A 164 -13.98 0.49 11.72
C TRP A 164 -14.68 1.36 10.68
N LEU A 165 -14.44 1.08 9.40
CA LEU A 165 -15.01 1.87 8.31
C LEU A 165 -15.49 0.95 7.21
N GLU A 166 -16.61 1.30 6.57
CA GLU A 166 -17.10 0.61 5.38
C GLU A 166 -16.25 1.01 4.16
N LEU A 167 -15.80 0.01 3.43
CA LEU A 167 -15.11 0.16 2.16
C LEU A 167 -16.08 -0.20 1.01
N PRO A 168 -16.18 0.64 -0.03
CA PRO A 168 -17.02 0.35 -1.19
C PRO A 168 -16.44 -0.80 -2.03
N PRO A 169 -17.27 -1.44 -2.87
CA PRO A 169 -16.75 -2.31 -3.92
C PRO A 169 -15.83 -1.51 -4.87
N GLY A 170 -14.87 -2.19 -5.46
CA GLY A 170 -13.91 -1.59 -6.38
C GLY A 170 -12.51 -2.15 -6.19
N LYS A 171 -11.56 -1.52 -6.89
CA LYS A 171 -10.15 -1.88 -6.83
C LYS A 171 -9.31 -0.70 -6.37
N ALA A 172 -8.48 -0.94 -5.36
CA ALA A 172 -7.52 0.04 -4.85
C ALA A 172 -6.13 -0.58 -4.74
N TYR A 173 -5.12 0.15 -5.17
CA TYR A 173 -3.71 -0.12 -4.94
C TYR A 173 -3.29 0.66 -3.70
N PHE A 174 -3.01 -0.06 -2.62
CA PHE A 174 -2.69 0.52 -1.32
C PHE A 174 -1.21 0.37 -1.05
N ALA A 175 -0.56 1.42 -0.54
CA ALA A 175 0.80 1.34 -0.03
C ALA A 175 1.00 2.19 1.22
N VAL A 176 1.78 1.67 2.17
CA VAL A 176 2.32 2.41 3.31
C VAL A 176 3.83 2.25 3.28
N GLN A 177 4.59 3.33 3.42
CA GLN A 177 6.05 3.29 3.41
C GLN A 177 6.63 4.12 4.55
N TYR A 178 7.87 3.84 4.95
CA TYR A 178 8.49 4.46 6.10
C TYR A 178 9.87 5.03 5.76
N ILE A 179 10.09 6.30 6.10
CA ILE A 179 11.32 7.04 5.81
C ILE A 179 11.96 7.45 7.15
N PRO A 180 13.22 7.08 7.40
CA PRO A 180 13.96 7.55 8.57
C PRO A 180 14.40 9.00 8.34
N THR A 181 14.26 9.85 9.35
CA THR A 181 14.57 11.29 9.27
C THR A 181 15.83 11.69 10.05
N ALA A 182 16.37 10.78 10.85
CA ALA A 182 17.65 10.93 11.54
C ALA A 182 18.43 9.61 11.51
N ASN A 183 19.64 9.60 12.06
CA ASN A 183 20.40 8.37 12.25
C ASN A 183 19.89 7.64 13.49
N ALA A 184 19.25 6.50 13.26
CA ALA A 184 18.73 5.65 14.32
C ALA A 184 18.90 4.17 13.98
N THR A 185 18.81 3.35 15.03
CA THR A 185 18.69 1.91 14.90
C THR A 185 17.22 1.54 14.86
N TRP A 186 16.80 0.84 13.81
CA TRP A 186 15.44 0.38 13.60
C TRP A 186 15.38 -1.13 13.81
N LYS A 187 14.44 -1.60 14.62
CA LYS A 187 14.00 -2.99 14.62
C LYS A 187 12.69 -3.06 13.86
N LEU A 188 12.66 -3.92 12.85
CA LEU A 188 11.53 -4.14 11.97
C LEU A 188 11.29 -5.64 11.87
N THR A 189 10.07 -6.07 11.60
CA THR A 189 9.80 -7.42 11.11
C THR A 189 9.60 -7.36 9.61
N VAL A 190 10.02 -8.42 8.95
CA VAL A 190 9.92 -8.61 7.52
C VAL A 190 8.87 -9.66 7.30
N LEU A 191 7.77 -9.30 6.66
CA LEU A 191 6.74 -10.27 6.30
C LEU A 191 6.92 -10.74 4.87
N THR A 192 7.50 -11.93 4.73
CA THR A 192 7.67 -12.61 3.45
C THR A 192 6.42 -13.41 3.11
N PRO A 193 5.69 -13.07 2.04
CA PRO A 193 4.46 -13.77 1.71
C PRO A 193 4.68 -15.24 1.34
N THR A 194 3.87 -16.13 1.89
CA THR A 194 3.85 -17.56 1.52
C THR A 194 3.00 -17.82 0.27
N ARG A 195 2.21 -16.82 -0.16
CA ARG A 195 1.29 -16.85 -1.29
C ARG A 195 1.21 -15.47 -1.94
N THR A 196 0.85 -15.39 -3.21
CA THR A 196 0.73 -14.10 -3.94
C THR A 196 -0.60 -13.36 -3.70
N TRP A 197 -1.56 -13.99 -3.02
CA TRP A 197 -2.86 -13.41 -2.71
C TRP A 197 -3.51 -14.06 -1.47
N THR A 198 -4.49 -13.38 -0.88
CA THR A 198 -5.31 -13.87 0.25
C THR A 198 -6.76 -13.41 0.12
N ASP A 199 -7.68 -14.20 0.68
CA ASP A 199 -9.10 -13.88 0.90
C ASP A 199 -9.38 -13.44 2.36
N PHE A 200 -8.31 -13.15 3.12
CA PHE A 200 -8.34 -12.73 4.52
C PHE A 200 -8.87 -13.76 5.52
N ARG A 201 -8.97 -15.05 5.14
CA ARG A 201 -9.35 -16.14 6.06
C ARG A 201 -8.19 -16.70 6.86
N ASP A 202 -7.01 -16.67 6.26
CA ASP A 202 -5.77 -17.17 6.84
C ASP A 202 -4.86 -15.99 7.16
N TYR A 203 -4.64 -15.74 8.46
CA TYR A 203 -3.74 -14.69 8.93
C TYR A 203 -2.27 -15.14 8.91
N HIS A 204 -1.97 -16.43 8.63
CA HIS A 204 -0.62 -16.99 8.60
C HIS A 204 -0.07 -17.09 7.17
N ILE A 205 -0.32 -16.07 6.35
CA ILE A 205 0.15 -16.01 4.96
C ILE A 205 1.56 -15.41 4.84
N PHE A 206 2.25 -15.16 5.96
CA PHE A 206 3.58 -14.56 5.98
C PHE A 206 4.55 -15.37 6.86
N PHE A 207 5.80 -15.44 6.43
CA PHE A 207 6.92 -15.73 7.30
C PHE A 207 7.45 -14.42 7.89
N GLU A 208 7.59 -14.39 9.21
CA GLU A 208 8.09 -13.23 9.94
C GLU A 208 9.60 -13.35 10.16
N THR A 209 10.37 -12.39 9.67
CA THR A 209 11.83 -12.35 9.88
C THR A 209 12.20 -11.04 10.59
N PRO A 210 12.68 -11.07 11.84
CA PRO A 210 13.13 -9.85 12.51
C PRO A 210 14.41 -9.34 11.86
N VAL A 211 14.46 -8.03 11.59
CA VAL A 211 15.60 -7.33 11.03
C VAL A 211 15.94 -6.14 11.93
N LYS A 212 17.24 -5.94 12.12
CA LYS A 212 17.78 -4.76 12.77
C LYS A 212 18.65 -4.02 11.76
N LEU A 213 18.38 -2.74 11.56
CA LEU A 213 19.12 -1.91 10.60
C LEU A 213 19.43 -0.55 11.21
N GLU A 214 20.66 -0.10 11.02
CA GLU A 214 21.03 1.29 11.30
C GLU A 214 20.83 2.06 10.00
N ALA A 215 19.88 2.98 9.95
CA ALA A 215 19.59 3.70 8.71
C ALA A 215 19.20 5.15 8.91
N THR A 216 19.55 5.96 7.91
CA THR A 216 19.18 7.37 7.82
C THR A 216 18.92 7.75 6.36
N CYS A 217 17.98 8.67 6.13
CA CYS A 217 17.84 9.35 4.86
C CYS A 217 18.68 10.63 4.89
N THR A 218 19.52 10.82 3.87
CA THR A 218 20.35 12.03 3.76
C THR A 218 19.59 13.25 3.23
N CYS A 219 18.30 13.10 2.90
CA CYS A 219 17.48 14.14 2.30
C CYS A 219 16.64 14.86 3.37
N PRO A 220 16.62 16.20 3.41
CA PRO A 220 15.58 16.92 4.13
C PRO A 220 14.20 16.46 3.65
N ILE A 221 13.26 16.30 4.58
CA ILE A 221 11.95 15.71 4.26
C ILE A 221 11.18 16.58 3.25
N GLU A 222 11.30 17.90 3.35
CA GLU A 222 10.66 18.86 2.44
C GLU A 222 11.17 18.66 1.01
N THR A 223 12.49 18.52 0.84
CA THR A 223 13.11 18.24 -0.47
C THR A 223 12.70 16.87 -1.01
N LEU A 224 12.56 15.86 -0.15
CA LEU A 224 12.09 14.54 -0.55
C LEU A 224 10.65 14.60 -1.06
N VAL A 225 9.76 15.28 -0.32
CA VAL A 225 8.37 15.50 -0.72
C VAL A 225 8.33 16.20 -2.07
N GLU A 226 8.99 17.35 -2.24
CA GLU A 226 9.02 18.09 -3.50
C GLU A 226 9.49 17.24 -4.69
N ARG A 227 10.52 16.42 -4.50
CA ARG A 227 11.03 15.50 -5.53
C ARG A 227 10.05 14.40 -5.87
N PHE A 228 9.38 13.83 -4.88
CA PHE A 228 8.37 12.81 -5.10
C PHE A 228 7.13 13.39 -5.78
N GLU A 229 6.72 14.60 -5.43
CA GLU A 229 5.66 15.31 -6.13
C GLU A 229 6.03 15.60 -7.60
N ALA A 230 7.28 15.98 -7.86
CA ALA A 230 7.79 16.15 -9.21
C ALA A 230 7.79 14.83 -10.00
N SER A 231 8.13 13.70 -9.38
CA SER A 231 8.08 12.39 -10.05
C SER A 231 6.64 11.97 -10.36
N ILE A 232 5.68 12.20 -9.45
CA ILE A 232 4.25 12.00 -9.70
C ILE A 232 3.81 12.80 -10.93
N LYS A 233 4.12 14.10 -10.96
CA LYS A 233 3.79 14.98 -12.10
C LYS A 233 4.45 14.53 -13.41
N ALA A 234 5.69 14.04 -13.35
CA ALA A 234 6.37 13.47 -14.50
C ALA A 234 5.70 12.19 -15.05
N GLN A 235 4.93 11.47 -14.22
CA GLN A 235 4.08 10.35 -14.66
C GLN A 235 2.73 10.79 -15.24
N GLY A 236 2.50 12.09 -15.43
CA GLY A 236 1.29 12.66 -16.04
C GLY A 236 0.13 12.86 -15.06
N PHE A 237 0.40 12.79 -13.75
CA PHE A 237 -0.58 13.12 -12.72
C PHE A 237 -0.63 14.63 -12.46
N GLU A 238 -1.82 15.19 -12.45
CA GLU A 238 -2.06 16.58 -12.08
C GLU A 238 -2.66 16.68 -10.69
N GLU A 239 -2.23 17.65 -9.90
CA GLU A 239 -2.80 17.90 -8.58
C GLU A 239 -4.25 18.38 -8.73
N THR A 240 -5.16 17.78 -7.99
CA THR A 240 -6.60 18.10 -7.99
C THR A 240 -7.07 18.43 -6.58
N GLU A 241 -8.27 18.97 -6.46
CA GLU A 241 -8.85 19.32 -5.16
C GLU A 241 -8.99 18.08 -4.28
N LEU A 242 -8.52 18.20 -3.04
CA LEU A 242 -8.64 17.17 -2.01
C LEU A 242 -9.97 17.34 -1.28
N TRP A 243 -10.72 16.25 -1.08
CA TRP A 243 -12.03 16.30 -0.42
C TRP A 243 -11.98 16.81 1.03
N THR A 244 -10.93 16.47 1.78
CA THR A 244 -10.71 16.90 3.17
C THR A 244 -9.22 16.83 3.49
N VAL A 245 -8.69 17.80 4.23
CA VAL A 245 -7.32 17.75 4.74
C VAL A 245 -7.29 17.07 6.13
N PRO A 246 -6.67 15.88 6.26
CA PRO A 246 -6.42 15.24 7.55
C PRO A 246 -5.77 16.19 8.58
N ARG A 247 -6.20 16.09 9.84
CA ARG A 247 -5.64 16.86 10.96
C ARG A 247 -4.61 16.06 11.74
N GLU A 248 -3.73 16.79 12.44
CA GLU A 248 -2.80 16.21 13.40
C GLU A 248 -3.56 15.46 14.51
N ASN A 249 -3.10 14.25 14.85
CA ASN A 249 -3.63 13.41 15.92
C ASN A 249 -2.54 13.06 16.95
N ASP A 250 -2.79 12.14 17.86
CA ASP A 250 -1.87 11.81 18.96
C ASP A 250 -0.55 11.16 18.55
N CYS A 251 -0.50 10.56 17.35
CA CYS A 251 0.67 9.87 16.82
C CYS A 251 1.25 10.49 15.57
N PHE A 252 0.47 11.23 14.80
CA PHE A 252 0.85 11.65 13.46
C PHE A 252 0.63 13.15 13.29
N LYS A 253 1.63 13.80 12.69
CA LYS A 253 1.55 15.18 12.23
C LYS A 253 1.67 15.20 10.70
N PRO A 254 0.62 15.60 9.98
CA PRO A 254 0.69 15.75 8.52
C PRO A 254 1.80 16.72 8.09
N LEU A 255 2.51 16.35 7.02
CA LEU A 255 3.57 17.15 6.39
C LEU A 255 3.16 17.60 4.98
N SER A 256 2.60 16.69 4.17
CA SER A 256 2.02 16.97 2.85
C SER A 256 0.90 15.98 2.60
N ILE A 257 -0.26 16.47 2.15
CA ILE A 257 -1.40 15.62 1.76
C ILE A 257 -1.95 16.17 0.45
N LYS A 258 -1.98 15.31 -0.58
CA LYS A 258 -2.42 15.72 -1.92
C LYS A 258 -3.20 14.60 -2.60
N LEU A 259 -4.14 15.02 -3.44
CA LEU A 259 -4.82 14.17 -4.40
C LEU A 259 -4.34 14.53 -5.80
N TYR A 260 -4.05 13.52 -6.59
CA TYR A 260 -3.66 13.66 -7.98
C TYR A 260 -4.60 12.88 -8.89
N ARG A 261 -4.73 13.35 -10.14
CA ARG A 261 -5.54 12.71 -11.17
C ARG A 261 -4.75 12.53 -12.46
N ARG A 262 -4.93 11.39 -13.12
CA ARG A 262 -4.44 11.09 -14.47
C ARG A 262 -5.52 10.35 -15.26
N GLY A 263 -6.22 11.04 -16.15
CA GLY A 263 -7.37 10.47 -16.84
C GLY A 263 -8.47 10.09 -15.83
N ASP A 264 -8.77 8.80 -15.73
CA ASP A 264 -9.72 8.25 -14.77
C ASP A 264 -9.04 7.72 -13.49
N GLU A 265 -7.71 7.75 -13.41
CA GLU A 265 -6.98 7.30 -12.21
C GLU A 265 -6.82 8.44 -11.20
N TYR A 266 -7.01 8.12 -9.92
CA TYR A 266 -6.80 8.99 -8.77
C TYR A 266 -5.71 8.41 -7.88
N LEU A 267 -4.79 9.26 -7.43
CA LEU A 267 -3.70 8.92 -6.53
C LEU A 267 -3.73 9.85 -5.31
N TYR A 268 -4.08 9.31 -4.16
CA TYR A 268 -3.92 9.98 -2.87
C TYR A 268 -2.50 9.73 -2.33
N VAL A 269 -1.83 10.77 -1.84
CA VAL A 269 -0.52 10.67 -1.18
C VAL A 269 -0.51 11.51 0.08
N GLU A 270 -0.09 10.90 1.20
CA GLU A 270 0.05 11.55 2.50
C GLU A 270 1.41 11.24 3.10
N PHE A 271 2.19 12.28 3.39
CA PHE A 271 3.36 12.23 4.24
C PHE A 271 2.98 12.69 5.65
N ALA A 272 3.19 11.84 6.65
CA ALA A 272 2.91 12.15 8.05
C ALA A 272 4.12 11.82 8.93
N ARG A 273 4.58 12.80 9.72
CA ARG A 273 5.59 12.56 10.75
C ARG A 273 4.99 11.74 11.88
N VAL A 274 5.69 10.69 12.30
CA VAL A 274 5.32 9.92 13.48
C VAL A 274 5.88 10.61 14.72
N LYS A 275 5.03 10.97 15.66
CA LYS A 275 5.39 11.75 16.86
C LYS A 275 6.24 10.92 17.80
N GLY A 276 7.32 11.50 18.28
CA GLY A 276 8.24 10.83 19.21
C GLY A 276 9.15 9.79 18.54
N LEU A 277 9.12 9.70 17.21
CA LEU A 277 10.01 8.87 16.41
C LEU A 277 10.65 9.73 15.32
N ASP A 278 11.89 9.44 14.95
CA ASP A 278 12.57 10.03 13.80
C ASP A 278 12.11 9.35 12.49
N LEU A 279 10.80 9.24 12.30
CA LEU A 279 10.14 8.48 11.24
C LEU A 279 9.05 9.30 10.54
N VAL A 280 8.95 9.13 9.22
CA VAL A 280 7.82 9.60 8.41
C VAL A 280 7.13 8.40 7.78
N ARG A 281 5.80 8.35 7.91
CA ARG A 281 4.93 7.42 7.19
C ARG A 281 4.44 8.07 5.90
N VAL A 282 4.46 7.31 4.82
CA VAL A 282 3.90 7.69 3.51
C VAL A 282 2.76 6.75 3.17
N LEU A 283 1.53 7.25 3.15
CA LEU A 283 0.36 6.52 2.68
C LEU A 283 0.10 6.88 1.22
N MET A 284 -0.10 5.88 0.37
CA MET A 284 -0.50 6.06 -1.01
C MET A 284 -1.68 5.15 -1.36
N VAL A 285 -2.66 5.70 -2.05
CA VAL A 285 -3.83 4.97 -2.53
C VAL A 285 -4.08 5.35 -3.99
N LEU A 286 -4.02 4.37 -4.89
CA LEU A 286 -4.29 4.54 -6.33
C LEU A 286 -5.53 3.74 -6.74
N GLY A 287 -6.41 4.32 -7.54
CA GLY A 287 -7.60 3.64 -8.07
C GLY A 287 -8.27 4.41 -9.20
N GLU A 288 -9.17 3.76 -9.95
CA GLU A 288 -9.92 4.38 -11.06
C GLU A 288 -11.19 5.13 -10.60
N ASP A 289 -11.58 4.96 -9.34
CA ASP A 289 -12.76 5.58 -8.75
C ASP A 289 -12.34 6.44 -7.56
N GLU A 290 -12.65 7.74 -7.62
CA GLU A 290 -12.32 8.70 -6.56
C GLU A 290 -12.97 8.33 -5.22
N GLY A 291 -14.20 7.83 -5.24
CA GLY A 291 -14.94 7.40 -4.05
C GLY A 291 -14.30 6.19 -3.39
N VAL A 292 -13.77 5.26 -4.19
CA VAL A 292 -12.94 4.15 -3.67
C VAL A 292 -11.68 4.72 -3.04
N VAL A 293 -10.90 5.53 -3.77
CA VAL A 293 -9.64 6.11 -3.25
C VAL A 293 -9.88 6.90 -1.95
N LYS A 294 -10.95 7.68 -1.90
CA LYS A 294 -11.38 8.42 -0.72
C LYS A 294 -11.65 7.52 0.47
N ALA A 295 -12.46 6.48 0.31
CA ALA A 295 -12.80 5.57 1.41
C ALA A 295 -11.54 4.91 2.02
N TYR A 296 -10.61 4.48 1.17
CA TYR A 296 -9.33 3.93 1.60
C TYR A 296 -8.44 4.96 2.28
N ALA A 297 -8.29 6.14 1.69
CA ALA A 297 -7.50 7.21 2.27
C ALA A 297 -8.06 7.62 3.64
N GLU A 298 -9.37 7.82 3.78
CA GLU A 298 -10.00 8.16 5.06
C GLU A 298 -9.87 7.04 6.10
N ALA A 299 -9.86 5.78 5.65
CA ALA A 299 -9.69 4.64 6.54
C ALA A 299 -8.30 4.52 7.14
N PHE A 300 -7.27 4.87 6.39
CA PHE A 300 -5.88 4.65 6.78
C PHE A 300 -5.10 5.95 7.03
N SER A 301 -5.72 7.11 6.80
CA SER A 301 -5.10 8.41 7.02
C SER A 301 -4.73 8.63 8.49
N ALA A 302 -3.65 9.37 8.69
CA ALA A 302 -3.24 9.95 9.95
C ALA A 302 -4.30 10.87 10.57
N GLY A 303 -5.34 11.29 9.83
CA GLY A 303 -6.42 12.10 10.37
C GLY A 303 -7.79 11.73 9.82
N ASN A 304 -8.72 11.41 10.73
CA ASN A 304 -9.99 12.12 10.89
C ASN A 304 -10.70 11.61 12.16
N VAL A 305 -11.19 12.57 12.95
CA VAL A 305 -12.33 12.35 13.84
C VAL A 305 -13.41 13.22 13.24
N GLU A 306 -14.52 12.61 12.82
CA GLU A 306 -15.75 13.35 12.54
C GLU A 306 -16.04 14.26 13.75
N GLY A 307 -16.23 15.55 13.49
CA GLY A 307 -16.95 16.42 14.40
C GLY A 307 -18.44 16.23 14.18
#